data_AF-A0A382SRC8-F1
#
_entry.id   AF-A0A382SRC8-F1
#
_cell.length_a   1.000
_cell.length_b   1.000
_cell.length_c   1.000
_cell.angle_alpha   90.00
_cell.angle_beta   90.00
_cell.angle_gamma   90.00
#
_symmetry.space_group_name_H-M   'P 1'
#
loop_
_entity.id
_entity.type
_entity.pdbx_description
1 polymer ?
#
loop_
_entity_poly.entity_id
_entity_poly.type
_entity_poly.pdbx_seq_one_letter_code
_entity_poly.pdbx_strand_id
1 'polypeptide(L)' 'MKIVKYTLESGNKPSHITNGGWWPNPDDDTYIGFSETGTELTSADVETRQLGIHANYPMMKEVNTY' A
#
# COMPACT_ATOMS: atom_id res chain seq x y z
N MET A 1 7.86 -15.85 -2.27
CA MET A 1 6.98 -14.69 -2.04
C MET A 1 7.75 -13.51 -1.49
N LYS A 2 7.72 -12.39 -2.22
CA LYS A 2 8.34 -11.10 -1.91
C LYS A 2 7.25 -10.07 -1.65
N ILE A 3 7.51 -9.09 -0.80
CA ILE A 3 6.65 -7.91 -0.69
C ILE A 3 6.96 -7.01 -1.88
N VAL A 4 5.94 -6.58 -2.62
CA VAL A 4 6.11 -5.78 -3.83
C VAL A 4 5.10 -4.63 -3.86
N LYS A 5 5.49 -3.57 -4.57
CA LYS A 5 4.63 -2.44 -4.94
C LYS A 5 3.91 -2.78 -6.25
N TYR A 6 2.61 -2.51 -6.33
CA TYR A 6 1.83 -2.71 -7.55
C TYR A 6 0.75 -1.64 -7.75
N THR A 7 0.24 -1.52 -8.97
CA THR A 7 -0.93 -0.70 -9.34
C THR A 7 -2.06 -1.60 -9.83
N LEU A 8 -3.31 -1.11 -9.73
CA LEU A 8 -4.44 -1.86 -10.26
C LEU A 8 -4.43 -1.90 -11.79
N GLU A 9 -4.74 -3.05 -12.36
CA GLU A 9 -4.97 -3.24 -13.79
C GLU A 9 -6.47 -3.20 -14.06
N SER A 10 -6.96 -2.14 -14.70
CA SER A 10 -8.39 -1.92 -14.95
C SER A 10 -9.23 -1.99 -13.65
N GLY A 11 -8.72 -1.42 -12.56
CA GLY A 11 -9.38 -1.43 -11.25
C GLY A 11 -9.27 -2.74 -10.48
N ASN A 12 -8.54 -3.74 -11.01
CA ASN A 12 -8.38 -5.04 -10.38
C ASN A 12 -6.94 -5.26 -9.91
N LYS A 13 -6.79 -6.05 -8.85
CA LYS A 13 -5.48 -6.55 -8.43
C LYS A 13 -4.89 -7.40 -9.57
N PRO A 14 -3.65 -7.11 -10.03
CA PRO A 14 -3.00 -7.91 -11.07
C PRO A 14 -2.92 -9.39 -10.71
N SER A 15 -3.00 -10.26 -11.71
CA SER A 15 -3.05 -11.73 -11.52
C SER A 15 -1.78 -12.31 -10.87
N HIS A 16 -0.64 -11.65 -11.05
CA HIS A 16 0.64 -12.05 -10.46
C HIS A 16 0.78 -11.68 -8.98
N ILE A 17 -0.17 -10.92 -8.41
CA ILE A 17 -0.19 -10.59 -6.98
C ILE A 17 -1.03 -11.64 -6.24
N THR A 18 -0.36 -12.47 -5.46
CA THR A 18 -0.99 -13.58 -4.70
C THR A 18 -1.92 -13.04 -3.62
N ASN A 19 -1.47 -12.06 -2.83
CA ASN A 19 -2.25 -11.44 -1.76
C ASN A 19 -1.86 -9.96 -1.66
N GLY A 20 -2.81 -9.06 -1.42
CA GLY A 20 -2.55 -7.63 -1.42
C GLY A 20 -3.65 -6.87 -0.68
N GLY A 21 -3.26 -5.75 -0.08
CA GLY A 21 -4.22 -4.86 0.58
C GLY A 21 -4.92 -3.93 -0.41
N TRP A 22 -6.08 -3.41 -0.01
CA TRP A 22 -6.80 -2.35 -0.74
C TRP A 22 -6.44 -0.94 -0.23
N TRP A 23 -5.26 -0.79 0.35
CA TRP A 23 -4.81 0.46 0.97
C TRP A 23 -3.84 1.18 0.02
N PRO A 24 -4.36 2.09 -0.83
CA PRO A 24 -3.50 2.84 -1.74
C PRO A 24 -2.58 3.74 -0.94
N ASN A 25 -1.41 4.01 -1.51
CA ASN A 25 -0.57 5.10 -1.07
C ASN A 25 -1.18 6.39 -1.62
N PRO A 26 -1.57 7.38 -0.78
CA PRO A 26 -2.18 8.60 -1.29
C PRO A 26 -1.23 9.44 -2.15
N ASP A 27 0.09 9.26 -2.02
CA ASP A 27 1.09 10.01 -2.79
C ASP A 27 1.22 9.54 -4.25
N ASP A 28 1.04 8.24 -4.51
CA ASP A 28 1.35 7.64 -5.83
C ASP A 28 0.37 6.54 -6.28
N ASP A 29 -0.76 6.40 -5.58
CA ASP A 29 -1.84 5.44 -5.83
C ASP A 29 -1.41 3.98 -5.93
N THR A 30 -0.30 3.63 -5.28
CA THR A 30 0.23 2.27 -5.31
C THR A 30 -0.11 1.47 -4.08
N TYR A 31 -0.18 0.17 -4.28
CA TYR A 31 -0.59 -0.82 -3.30
C TYR A 31 0.60 -1.70 -2.93
N ILE A 32 0.49 -2.36 -1.77
CA ILE A 32 1.45 -3.37 -1.32
C ILE A 32 0.79 -4.74 -1.37
N GLY A 33 1.51 -5.71 -1.91
CA GLY A 33 1.10 -7.09 -1.94
C GLY A 33 2.29 -8.04 -2.00
N PHE A 34 1.97 -9.32 -2.19
CA PHE A 34 2.93 -10.41 -2.28
C PHE A 34 2.93 -10.97 -3.69
N SER A 35 4.13 -11.17 -4.24
CA SER A 35 4.34 -11.79 -5.55
C SER A 35 5.65 -12.59 -5.58
N GLU A 36 5.80 -13.49 -6.56
CA GLU A 36 7.09 -14.13 -6.87
C GLU A 36 7.95 -13.27 -7.80
N THR A 37 7.34 -12.31 -8.50
CA THR A 37 7.99 -11.42 -9.46
C THR A 37 7.92 -9.97 -9.00
N GLY A 38 8.80 -9.13 -9.55
CA GLY A 38 8.88 -7.70 -9.20
C GLY A 38 10.02 -7.37 -8.22
N THR A 39 10.13 -6.08 -7.93
CA THR A 39 11.16 -5.53 -7.04
C THR A 39 10.73 -5.75 -5.59
N GLU A 40 11.58 -6.43 -4.83
CA GLU A 40 11.34 -6.73 -3.42
C GLU A 40 11.48 -5.47 -2.56
N LEU A 41 10.46 -5.21 -1.76
CA LEU A 41 10.48 -4.26 -0.68
C LEU A 41 10.92 -4.97 0.60
N THR A 42 11.78 -4.31 1.37
CA THR A 42 12.14 -4.75 2.71
C THR A 42 11.05 -4.34 3.71
N SER A 43 11.03 -4.96 4.88
CA SER A 43 10.14 -4.54 5.97
C SER A 43 10.35 -3.07 6.37
N ALA A 44 11.59 -2.57 6.29
CA ALA A 44 11.91 -1.18 6.57
C ALA A 44 11.30 -0.21 5.54
N ASP A 45 11.22 -0.61 4.27
CA ASP A 45 10.57 0.19 3.23
C ASP A 45 9.06 0.29 3.47
N VAL A 46 8.44 -0.82 3.87
CA VAL A 46 7.00 -0.88 4.21
C VAL A 46 6.70 -0.03 5.43
N GLU A 47 7.54 -0.13 6.47
CA GLU A 47 7.41 0.68 7.69
C GLU A 47 7.56 2.18 7.39
N THR A 48 8.59 2.55 6.63
CA THR A 48 8.85 3.95 6.23
C THR A 48 7.66 4.50 5.45
N ARG A 49 7.11 3.73 4.50
CA ARG A 49 5.89 4.11 3.77
C ARG A 49 4.72 4.33 4.73
N GLN A 50 4.45 3.40 5.63
CA GLN A 50 3.28 3.50 6.51
C GLN A 50 3.39 4.68 7.49
N LEU A 51 4.59 4.92 8.04
CA LEU A 51 4.86 6.08 8.88
C LEU A 51 4.72 7.39 8.09
N GLY A 52 5.20 7.44 6.84
CA GLY A 52 5.03 8.58 5.95
C GLY A 52 3.56 8.89 5.68
N ILE A 53 2.76 7.87 5.39
CA ILE A 53 1.31 8.01 5.20
C ILE A 53 0.65 8.57 6.47
N HIS A 54 0.97 8.02 7.65
CA HIS A 54 0.41 8.51 8.90
C HIS A 54 0.83 9.95 9.24
N ALA A 55 2.04 10.36 8.87
CA ALA A 55 2.54 11.70 9.11
C ALA A 55 1.92 12.74 8.17
N ASN A 56 1.79 12.40 6.88
CA ASN A 56 1.29 13.32 5.85
C ASN A 56 -0.24 13.34 5.76
N TYR A 57 -0.86 12.19 6.05
CA TYR A 57 -2.30 11.97 5.99
C TYR A 57 -2.75 11.44 7.35
N PRO A 58 -2.70 12.28 8.41
CA PRO A 58 -3.21 11.88 9.71
C PRO A 58 -4.66 11.45 9.53
N MET A 59 -4.94 10.17 9.77
CA MET A 59 -6.30 9.65 9.68
C MET A 59 -7.18 10.54 10.55
N MET A 60 -8.16 11.21 9.94
CA MET A 60 -9.11 12.03 10.66
C MET A 60 -9.69 11.16 11.77
N LYS A 61 -9.31 11.44 13.03
CA LYS A 61 -10.17 11.06 14.14
C LYS A 61 -11.49 11.73 13.81
N GLU A 62 -12.56 10.96 13.65
CA GLU A 62 -13.91 11.50 13.62
C GLU A 62 -13.98 12.57 14.71
N VAL A 63 -14.01 13.84 14.31
CA VAL A 63 -14.40 14.90 15.23
C VAL A 63 -15.91 14.74 15.25
N ASN A 64 -16.42 13.92 16.16
CA ASN A 64 -17.84 13.90 16.50
C ASN A 64 -18.18 15.30 17.03
N THR A 65 -18.53 16.20 16.11
CA THR A 65 -19.22 17.45 16.45
C THR A 65 -20.66 17.08 16.75
N TYR A 66 -20.93 16.84 18.03
CA TYR A 66 -22.28 16.78 18.60
C TYR A 66 -23.01 18.11 18.44
#